data_AF-A0A2N6BVB4-F1
#
_entry.id   AF-A0A2N6BVB4-F1
#
_cell.length_a   1.000
_cell.length_b   1.000
_cell.length_c   1.000
_cell.angle_alpha   90.00
_cell.angle_beta   90.00
_cell.angle_gamma   90.00
#
_symmetry.space_group_name_H-M   'P 1'
#
loop_
_entity.id
_entity.type
_entity.pdbx_description
1 polymer ?
#
loop_
_entity_poly.entity_id
_entity_poly.type
_entity_poly.pdbx_seq_one_letter_code
_entity_poly.pdbx_strand_id
1 'polypeptide(L)'
;MQVTNYTYAQTFGGFVPDTPITSILDAFNTELKEGHTEHNLKDIYTYAKDHFSYFSDYSNPCLACHNPHLARQNKSDVDNPALTAISRPSDHDNLWGDEAGETMKDLADSAGGVYQPPYYFGSTTTHEPGGVADHDGTKMPDYNSLCLDCHGNNDVYSNVYGRYLRQIDWGPTGDIHGGSPRYEGDYVSGAELRPPYLDNNGGTSPNYVLACVDCHEPHGTILYNYGGYPSYLYRRAVNGEELGCEGCGWVLNDADYTVMDLCLRCHTVGKHCGSQWECATCHMHGHTAERGCVGGPSGLWNKKVF
;
A
#
# COMPACT_ATOMS: atom_id res chain seq x y z
N MET A 1 -23.02 -9.44 -18.82
CA MET A 1 -21.77 -8.77 -19.24
C MET A 1 -20.86 -8.76 -18.02
N GLN A 2 -19.67 -9.34 -18.13
CA GLN A 2 -18.70 -9.37 -17.04
C GLN A 2 -17.86 -8.09 -17.10
N VAL A 3 -17.73 -7.38 -15.98
CA VAL A 3 -16.82 -6.23 -15.89
C VAL A 3 -15.41 -6.78 -15.73
N THR A 4 -14.49 -6.35 -16.61
CA THR A 4 -13.08 -6.69 -16.48
C THR A 4 -12.47 -5.91 -15.33
N ASN A 5 -12.01 -6.62 -14.31
CA ASN A 5 -11.40 -6.05 -13.11
C ASN A 5 -9.92 -6.48 -13.04
N TYR A 6 -9.04 -5.60 -13.49
CA TYR A 6 -7.59 -5.79 -13.37
C TYR A 6 -7.10 -5.26 -12.02
N THR A 7 -5.89 -5.68 -11.64
CA THR A 7 -5.20 -5.15 -10.45
C THR A 7 -4.84 -3.67 -10.62
N TYR A 8 -4.47 -3.01 -9.52
CA TYR A 8 -3.95 -1.65 -9.55
C TYR A 8 -2.67 -1.57 -10.37
N ALA A 9 -1.72 -2.50 -10.13
CA ALA A 9 -0.47 -2.55 -10.88
C ALA A 9 -0.68 -2.65 -12.40
N GLN A 10 -1.75 -3.32 -12.85
CA GLN A 10 -2.06 -3.41 -14.28
C GLN A 10 -2.84 -2.20 -14.80
N THR A 11 -3.83 -1.71 -14.06
CA THR A 11 -4.69 -0.61 -14.53
C THR A 11 -3.96 0.73 -14.50
N PHE A 12 -3.21 1.00 -13.45
CA PHE A 12 -2.60 2.30 -13.18
C PHE A 12 -1.07 2.26 -13.28
N GLY A 13 -0.46 1.11 -13.00
CA GLY A 13 0.99 0.92 -13.02
C GLY A 13 1.59 0.38 -14.31
N GLY A 14 0.76 -0.09 -15.26
CA GLY A 14 1.21 -0.58 -16.57
C GLY A 14 1.79 -2.00 -16.61
N PHE A 15 1.80 -2.70 -15.47
CA PHE A 15 2.30 -4.06 -15.41
C PHE A 15 1.27 -5.06 -15.95
N VAL A 16 1.61 -5.79 -17.00
CA VAL A 16 0.75 -6.85 -17.54
C VAL A 16 1.36 -8.21 -17.20
N PRO A 17 0.80 -8.97 -16.24
CA PRO A 17 1.29 -10.31 -15.94
C PRO A 17 0.94 -11.29 -17.06
N ASP A 18 1.71 -12.37 -17.19
CA ASP A 18 1.46 -13.46 -18.14
C ASP A 18 0.08 -14.10 -17.94
N THR A 19 -0.37 -14.18 -16.67
CA THR A 19 -1.70 -14.65 -16.30
C THR A 19 -2.44 -13.54 -15.53
N PRO A 20 -3.22 -12.69 -16.20
CA PRO A 20 -3.91 -11.57 -15.55
C PRO A 20 -5.16 -12.02 -14.81
N ILE A 21 -5.35 -11.45 -13.62
CA ILE A 21 -6.64 -11.44 -12.94
C ILE A 21 -7.57 -10.52 -13.72
N THR A 22 -8.71 -11.01 -14.18
CA THR A 22 -9.60 -10.23 -15.05
C THR A 22 -11.02 -10.08 -14.52
N SER A 23 -11.34 -10.68 -13.37
CA SER A 23 -12.68 -10.65 -12.80
C SER A 23 -12.66 -10.31 -11.32
N ILE A 24 -13.77 -9.74 -10.82
CA ILE A 24 -13.94 -9.41 -9.40
C ILE A 24 -13.82 -10.67 -8.54
N LEU A 25 -14.41 -11.79 -8.98
CA LEU A 25 -14.34 -13.04 -8.23
C LEU A 25 -12.91 -13.61 -8.21
N ASP A 26 -12.19 -13.53 -9.31
CA ASP A 26 -10.79 -14.00 -9.37
C ASP A 26 -9.82 -13.03 -8.70
N ALA A 27 -10.21 -11.77 -8.45
CA ALA A 27 -9.39 -10.84 -7.70
C ALA A 27 -9.60 -11.07 -6.20
N PHE A 28 -10.86 -11.07 -5.77
CA PHE A 28 -11.23 -11.08 -4.37
C PHE A 28 -11.47 -12.47 -3.78
N ASN A 29 -11.61 -13.54 -4.55
CA ASN A 29 -11.90 -14.86 -3.98
C ASN A 29 -10.97 -15.95 -4.51
N THR A 30 -9.79 -15.59 -5.03
CA THR A 30 -8.77 -16.55 -5.48
C THR A 30 -8.57 -17.63 -4.43
N GLU A 31 -8.77 -18.88 -4.81
CA GLU A 31 -8.43 -20.01 -3.95
C GLU A 31 -6.91 -20.14 -3.90
N LEU A 32 -6.35 -19.88 -2.74
CA LEU A 32 -4.93 -20.09 -2.44
C LEU A 32 -4.80 -21.39 -1.66
N LYS A 33 -3.60 -21.98 -1.70
CA LYS A 33 -3.30 -23.31 -1.13
C LYS A 33 -3.68 -23.45 0.35
N GLU A 34 -3.73 -22.34 1.11
CA GLU A 34 -4.12 -22.30 2.53
C GLU A 34 -5.17 -21.23 2.87
N GLY A 35 -5.89 -20.63 1.90
CA GLY A 35 -6.92 -19.63 2.20
C GLY A 35 -7.43 -18.83 0.98
N HIS A 36 -8.35 -17.90 1.21
CA HIS A 36 -8.73 -16.88 0.22
C HIS A 36 -7.84 -15.63 0.38
N THR A 37 -7.92 -14.68 -0.55
CA THR A 37 -7.30 -13.35 -0.35
C THR A 37 -7.85 -12.66 0.91
N GLU A 38 -7.01 -11.81 1.51
CA GLU A 38 -7.27 -11.06 2.75
C GLU A 38 -8.41 -10.06 2.63
N HIS A 39 -8.75 -9.64 1.40
CA HIS A 39 -9.91 -8.81 1.09
C HIS A 39 -11.08 -9.62 0.54
N ASN A 40 -11.24 -10.89 0.88
CA ASN A 40 -12.30 -11.66 0.25
C ASN A 40 -13.70 -11.06 0.43
N LEU A 41 -14.55 -11.25 -0.58
CA LEU A 41 -15.84 -10.57 -0.67
C LEU A 41 -16.72 -10.84 0.55
N LYS A 42 -16.57 -12.00 1.20
CA LYS A 42 -17.32 -12.36 2.40
C LYS A 42 -16.84 -11.59 3.63
N ASP A 43 -15.54 -11.41 3.78
CA ASP A 43 -14.97 -10.66 4.90
C ASP A 43 -15.32 -9.17 4.77
N ILE A 44 -15.22 -8.60 3.56
CA ILE A 44 -15.68 -7.23 3.27
C ILE A 44 -17.18 -7.09 3.58
N TYR A 45 -18.01 -8.02 3.10
CA TYR A 45 -19.46 -8.01 3.39
C TYR A 45 -19.74 -7.97 4.88
N THR A 46 -19.09 -8.86 5.64
CA THR A 46 -19.33 -9.03 7.07
C THR A 46 -18.91 -7.78 7.83
N TYR A 47 -17.72 -7.25 7.52
CA TYR A 47 -17.23 -6.02 8.13
C TYR A 47 -18.16 -4.84 7.81
N ALA A 48 -18.46 -4.61 6.53
CA ALA A 48 -19.26 -3.49 6.08
C ALA A 48 -20.67 -3.49 6.69
N LYS A 49 -21.30 -4.67 6.78
CA LYS A 49 -22.63 -4.82 7.38
C LYS A 49 -22.67 -4.40 8.85
N ASP A 50 -21.60 -4.65 9.60
CA ASP A 50 -21.55 -4.35 11.03
C ASP A 50 -21.08 -2.92 11.33
N HIS A 51 -20.45 -2.24 10.37
CA HIS A 51 -19.80 -0.94 10.58
C HIS A 51 -20.40 0.22 9.79
N PHE A 52 -21.11 -0.03 8.68
CA PHE A 52 -21.58 1.02 7.79
C PHE A 52 -23.10 1.05 7.69
N SER A 53 -23.70 2.18 8.06
CA SER A 53 -25.16 2.36 8.13
C SER A 53 -25.86 2.31 6.77
N TYR A 54 -25.16 2.61 5.67
CA TYR A 54 -25.68 2.50 4.31
C TYR A 54 -25.63 1.06 3.76
N PHE A 55 -24.92 0.15 4.43
CA PHE A 55 -24.76 -1.22 3.99
C PHE A 55 -25.88 -2.11 4.55
N SER A 56 -26.38 -3.05 3.75
CA SER A 56 -27.55 -3.87 4.07
C SER A 56 -27.35 -5.34 3.68
N ASP A 57 -28.32 -6.19 4.06
CA ASP A 57 -28.32 -7.61 3.68
C ASP A 57 -28.39 -7.88 2.17
N TYR A 58 -28.76 -6.86 1.38
CA TYR A 58 -28.84 -6.94 -0.07
C TYR A 58 -27.66 -6.24 -0.76
N SER A 59 -26.74 -5.65 0.01
CA SER A 59 -25.61 -4.91 -0.53
C SER A 59 -24.56 -5.86 -1.08
N ASN A 60 -24.03 -5.51 -2.26
CA ASN A 60 -22.84 -6.16 -2.80
C ASN A 60 -21.60 -5.67 -2.01
N PRO A 61 -20.59 -6.52 -1.73
CA PRO A 61 -19.41 -6.10 -0.97
C PRO A 61 -18.62 -4.95 -1.61
N CYS A 62 -18.65 -4.83 -2.94
CA CYS A 62 -18.05 -3.68 -3.64
C CYS A 62 -18.70 -2.35 -3.24
N LEU A 63 -19.95 -2.35 -2.74
CA LEU A 63 -20.61 -1.16 -2.22
C LEU A 63 -19.88 -0.57 -1.01
N ALA A 64 -19.05 -1.33 -0.30
CA ALA A 64 -18.28 -0.79 0.83
C ALA A 64 -17.31 0.32 0.41
N CYS A 65 -16.76 0.25 -0.81
CA CYS A 65 -15.74 1.19 -1.31
C CYS A 65 -16.19 1.99 -2.54
N HIS A 66 -17.32 1.64 -3.14
CA HIS A 66 -17.82 2.23 -4.37
C HIS A 66 -19.32 2.51 -4.27
N ASN A 67 -19.73 3.73 -4.53
CA ASN A 67 -21.14 4.06 -4.73
C ASN A 67 -21.47 3.94 -6.23
N PRO A 68 -22.21 2.91 -6.69
CA PRO A 68 -22.47 2.69 -8.12
C PRO A 68 -23.34 3.77 -8.76
N HIS A 69 -23.99 4.63 -7.97
CA HIS A 69 -24.74 5.78 -8.48
C HIS A 69 -23.84 6.98 -8.78
N LEU A 70 -22.60 6.99 -8.27
CA LEU A 70 -21.64 8.08 -8.40
C LEU A 70 -20.40 7.69 -9.20
N ALA A 71 -19.95 6.45 -9.05
CA ALA A 71 -18.68 5.94 -9.58
C ALA A 71 -18.49 6.27 -11.07
N ARG A 72 -17.32 6.78 -11.41
CA ARG A 72 -16.95 7.15 -12.77
C ARG A 72 -15.95 6.16 -13.37
N GLN A 73 -15.75 6.26 -14.69
CA GLN A 73 -14.90 5.34 -15.44
C GLN A 73 -13.41 5.76 -15.35
N ASN A 74 -12.79 5.65 -14.18
CA ASN A 74 -11.36 6.00 -13.99
C ASN A 74 -10.44 5.31 -15.01
N LYS A 75 -10.75 4.10 -15.45
CA LYS A 75 -9.97 3.39 -16.48
C LYS A 75 -9.96 4.09 -17.85
N SER A 76 -10.94 4.95 -18.13
CA SER A 76 -10.96 5.72 -19.39
C SER A 76 -9.91 6.82 -19.45
N ASP A 77 -9.44 7.28 -18.28
CA ASP A 77 -8.45 8.33 -18.11
C ASP A 77 -7.77 8.15 -16.73
N VAL A 78 -6.77 7.27 -16.68
CA VAL A 78 -6.25 6.67 -15.44
C VAL A 78 -5.51 7.66 -14.53
N ASP A 79 -5.08 8.80 -15.06
CA ASP A 79 -4.40 9.87 -14.33
C ASP A 79 -5.32 11.08 -14.10
N ASN A 80 -6.62 10.91 -14.32
CA ASN A 80 -7.64 11.93 -14.08
C ASN A 80 -8.45 11.63 -12.82
N PRO A 81 -8.12 12.28 -11.69
CA PRO A 81 -8.77 12.02 -10.41
C PRO A 81 -10.27 12.41 -10.43
N ALA A 82 -10.70 13.31 -11.32
CA ALA A 82 -12.11 13.64 -11.49
C ALA A 82 -12.97 12.49 -12.06
N LEU A 83 -12.34 11.42 -12.56
CA LEU A 83 -13.03 10.18 -12.98
C LEU A 83 -12.94 9.06 -11.93
N THR A 84 -12.57 9.39 -10.69
CA THR A 84 -12.52 8.46 -9.57
C THR A 84 -13.78 7.57 -9.46
N ALA A 85 -13.56 6.32 -9.07
CA ALA A 85 -14.61 5.33 -8.88
C ALA A 85 -14.90 5.07 -7.40
N ILE A 86 -14.15 5.70 -6.50
CA ILE A 86 -14.23 5.43 -5.06
C ILE A 86 -15.10 6.46 -4.36
N SER A 87 -15.76 6.00 -3.32
CA SER A 87 -16.52 6.79 -2.36
C SER A 87 -16.14 6.27 -0.99
N ARG A 88 -15.74 7.15 -0.08
CA ARG A 88 -15.27 6.74 1.24
C ARG A 88 -16.39 6.05 2.03
N PRO A 89 -16.13 4.96 2.78
CA PRO A 89 -17.14 4.41 3.66
C PRO A 89 -17.70 5.42 4.67
N SER A 90 -16.89 6.34 5.16
CA SER A 90 -17.34 7.42 6.06
C SER A 90 -18.10 8.55 5.35
N ASP A 91 -17.99 8.66 4.02
CA ASP A 91 -18.62 9.68 3.19
C ASP A 91 -19.14 9.09 1.87
N HIS A 92 -20.02 8.10 2.00
CA HIS A 92 -20.38 7.21 0.89
C HIS A 92 -21.24 7.89 -0.20
N ASP A 93 -21.80 9.06 0.09
CA ASP A 93 -22.66 9.82 -0.82
C ASP A 93 -21.88 10.84 -1.67
N ASN A 94 -20.55 10.88 -1.56
CA ASN A 94 -19.67 11.70 -2.38
C ASN A 94 -18.63 10.83 -3.10
N LEU A 95 -18.15 11.31 -4.25
CA LEU A 95 -16.94 10.77 -4.85
C LEU A 95 -15.73 11.22 -4.01
N TRP A 96 -14.66 10.43 -4.04
CA TRP A 96 -13.43 10.74 -3.32
C TRP A 96 -12.24 10.82 -4.26
N GLY A 97 -11.52 11.94 -4.16
CA GLY A 97 -10.38 12.27 -4.99
C GLY A 97 -10.71 13.26 -6.09
N ASP A 98 -11.98 13.63 -6.30
CA ASP A 98 -12.38 14.57 -7.36
C ASP A 98 -12.45 16.04 -6.88
N GLU A 99 -12.27 16.30 -5.59
CA GLU A 99 -12.23 17.66 -5.03
C GLU A 99 -10.85 18.06 -4.50
N ALA A 100 -10.70 19.36 -4.23
CA ALA A 100 -9.47 19.91 -3.65
C ALA A 100 -9.32 19.43 -2.19
N GLY A 101 -8.14 18.92 -1.84
CA GLY A 101 -7.90 18.34 -0.52
C GLY A 101 -8.00 16.82 -0.46
N GLU A 102 -8.33 16.15 -1.57
CA GLU A 102 -8.62 14.71 -1.61
C GLU A 102 -7.58 13.91 -2.39
N THR A 103 -6.44 14.50 -2.73
CA THR A 103 -5.35 13.83 -3.45
C THR A 103 -4.24 13.37 -2.51
N MET A 104 -3.40 12.42 -2.95
CA MET A 104 -2.20 12.02 -2.20
C MET A 104 -1.24 13.20 -1.95
N LYS A 105 -1.22 14.17 -2.87
CA LYS A 105 -0.47 15.42 -2.66
C LYS A 105 -0.98 16.16 -1.43
N ASP A 106 -2.29 16.38 -1.36
CA ASP A 106 -2.93 17.14 -0.28
C ASP A 106 -2.72 16.43 1.07
N LEU A 107 -2.88 15.11 1.10
CA LEU A 107 -2.60 14.30 2.29
C LEU A 107 -1.15 14.49 2.75
N ALA A 108 -0.19 14.31 1.85
CA ALA A 108 1.23 14.38 2.21
C ALA A 108 1.64 15.78 2.68
N ASP A 109 1.16 16.83 2.01
CA ASP A 109 1.37 18.22 2.42
C ASP A 109 0.79 18.48 3.82
N SER A 110 -0.41 17.95 4.12
CA SER A 110 -1.04 18.08 5.45
C SER A 110 -0.27 17.38 6.57
N ALA A 111 0.43 16.28 6.24
CA ALA A 111 1.28 15.54 7.14
C ALA A 111 2.70 16.14 7.29
N GLY A 112 2.98 17.27 6.61
CA GLY A 112 4.31 17.88 6.60
C GLY A 112 5.36 17.04 5.86
N GLY A 113 4.91 16.14 4.98
CA GLY A 113 5.75 15.32 4.12
C GLY A 113 5.61 15.67 2.65
N VAL A 114 6.02 14.75 1.79
CA VAL A 114 5.79 14.79 0.35
C VAL A 114 5.34 13.41 -0.13
N TYR A 115 4.49 13.39 -1.15
CA TYR A 115 4.16 12.17 -1.87
C TYR A 115 4.96 12.13 -3.17
N GLN A 116 5.52 10.96 -3.45
CA GLN A 116 6.21 10.67 -4.71
C GLN A 116 5.64 9.36 -5.26
N PRO A 117 4.91 9.39 -6.39
CA PRO A 117 4.45 8.16 -7.00
C PRO A 117 5.64 7.32 -7.51
N PRO A 118 5.53 5.99 -7.47
CA PRO A 118 6.50 5.09 -8.09
C PRO A 118 6.58 5.31 -9.60
N TYR A 119 7.69 4.88 -10.21
CA TYR A 119 7.75 4.79 -11.67
C TYR A 119 6.70 3.83 -12.21
N TYR A 120 6.14 4.19 -13.36
CA TYR A 120 5.32 3.32 -14.18
C TYR A 120 6.16 2.13 -14.68
N PHE A 121 5.55 0.97 -14.84
CA PHE A 121 6.25 -0.27 -15.20
C PHE A 121 7.09 -0.10 -16.48
N GLY A 122 8.37 -0.49 -16.40
CA GLY A 122 9.33 -0.36 -17.50
C GLY A 122 9.83 1.07 -17.76
N SER A 123 9.53 2.03 -16.88
CA SER A 123 9.94 3.43 -17.02
C SER A 123 10.89 3.88 -15.93
N THR A 124 11.65 4.93 -16.23
CA THR A 124 12.46 5.72 -15.27
C THR A 124 12.21 7.23 -15.41
N THR A 125 11.22 7.62 -16.23
CA THR A 125 10.91 9.03 -16.54
C THR A 125 9.43 9.36 -16.42
N THR A 126 8.58 8.33 -16.26
CA THR A 126 7.14 8.47 -16.11
C THR A 126 6.65 7.69 -14.90
N HIS A 127 5.57 8.16 -14.29
CA HIS A 127 5.14 7.76 -12.97
C HIS A 127 3.71 7.22 -13.00
N GLU A 128 3.34 6.55 -11.92
CA GLU A 128 1.96 6.14 -11.67
C GLU A 128 1.13 7.32 -11.12
N PRO A 129 -0.20 7.34 -11.35
CA PRO A 129 -0.91 6.48 -12.31
C PRO A 129 -0.70 6.96 -13.77
N GLY A 130 -0.80 6.04 -14.72
CA GLY A 130 -1.00 6.37 -16.14
C GLY A 130 0.25 6.62 -16.99
N GLY A 131 1.45 6.55 -16.41
CA GLY A 131 2.68 6.63 -17.18
C GLY A 131 2.93 8.04 -17.72
N VAL A 132 2.65 9.04 -16.91
CA VAL A 132 2.85 10.46 -17.22
C VAL A 132 4.10 11.03 -16.54
N ALA A 133 4.60 12.17 -17.03
CA ALA A 133 5.76 12.83 -16.45
C ALA A 133 5.47 13.49 -15.10
N ASP A 134 4.22 13.92 -14.88
CA ASP A 134 3.76 14.51 -13.62
C ASP A 134 3.86 13.51 -12.47
N HIS A 135 4.36 13.95 -11.31
CA HIS A 135 4.85 13.05 -10.28
C HIS A 135 4.69 13.59 -8.85
N ASP A 136 3.71 14.45 -8.58
CA ASP A 136 3.58 15.13 -7.28
C ASP A 136 2.38 14.68 -6.44
N GLY A 137 1.64 13.67 -6.91
CA GLY A 137 0.47 13.12 -6.23
C GLY A 137 -0.86 13.80 -6.58
N THR A 138 -0.86 14.86 -7.39
CA THR A 138 -2.11 15.55 -7.80
C THR A 138 -3.06 14.70 -8.62
N LYS A 139 -2.55 13.62 -9.25
CA LYS A 139 -3.31 12.73 -10.12
C LYS A 139 -3.80 11.45 -9.43
N MET A 140 -3.51 11.30 -8.14
CA MET A 140 -3.89 10.12 -7.37
C MET A 140 -4.84 10.53 -6.25
N PRO A 141 -6.06 9.95 -6.19
CA PRO A 141 -6.92 10.08 -5.02
C PRO A 141 -6.17 9.68 -3.74
N ASP A 142 -6.51 10.30 -2.62
CA ASP A 142 -6.03 9.90 -1.30
C ASP A 142 -6.61 8.51 -0.95
N TYR A 143 -5.94 7.47 -1.42
CA TYR A 143 -6.31 6.09 -1.11
C TYR A 143 -6.13 5.76 0.38
N ASN A 144 -5.32 6.54 1.12
CA ASN A 144 -5.10 6.27 2.53
C ASN A 144 -6.36 6.59 3.33
N SER A 145 -6.96 7.77 3.11
CA SER A 145 -8.24 8.12 3.74
C SER A 145 -9.35 7.12 3.41
N LEU A 146 -9.38 6.55 2.21
CA LEU A 146 -10.27 5.44 1.86
C LEU A 146 -9.99 4.19 2.71
N CYS A 147 -8.74 3.74 2.75
CA CYS A 147 -8.35 2.53 3.48
C CYS A 147 -8.54 2.67 5.00
N LEU A 148 -8.27 3.86 5.55
CA LEU A 148 -8.33 4.14 6.98
C LEU A 148 -9.76 4.14 7.54
N ASP A 149 -10.79 4.30 6.71
CA ASP A 149 -12.17 4.13 7.17
C ASP A 149 -12.45 2.72 7.73
N CYS A 150 -11.75 1.70 7.21
CA CYS A 150 -11.79 0.33 7.73
C CYS A 150 -10.60 0.01 8.66
N HIS A 151 -9.39 0.39 8.26
CA HIS A 151 -8.15 -0.03 8.91
C HIS A 151 -7.64 0.93 9.98
N GLY A 152 -8.16 2.16 10.04
CA GLY A 152 -7.64 3.24 10.87
C GLY A 152 -8.37 3.46 12.18
N ASN A 153 -9.39 2.65 12.50
CA ASN A 153 -10.23 2.85 13.69
C ASN A 153 -10.05 1.79 14.78
N ASN A 154 -9.76 0.55 14.40
CA ASN A 154 -9.56 -0.58 15.30
C ASN A 154 -8.71 -1.66 14.62
N ASP A 155 -8.20 -2.59 15.42
CA ASP A 155 -7.65 -3.83 14.90
C ASP A 155 -8.73 -4.63 14.14
N VAL A 156 -8.38 -5.17 12.97
CA VAL A 156 -9.32 -5.91 12.09
C VAL A 156 -9.00 -7.41 12.15
N TYR A 157 -9.98 -8.26 12.45
CA TYR A 157 -9.77 -9.71 12.46
C TYR A 157 -9.64 -10.25 11.03
N SER A 158 -8.52 -10.90 10.72
CA SER A 158 -8.32 -11.63 9.47
C SER A 158 -8.65 -13.10 9.68
N ASN A 159 -9.68 -13.59 8.99
CA ASN A 159 -10.01 -15.02 8.97
C ASN A 159 -8.89 -15.85 8.31
N VAL A 160 -8.25 -15.27 7.30
CA VAL A 160 -7.14 -15.89 6.55
C VAL A 160 -5.92 -16.14 7.45
N TYR A 161 -5.58 -15.17 8.32
CA TYR A 161 -4.45 -15.33 9.25
C TYR A 161 -4.86 -15.85 10.64
N GLY A 162 -6.16 -16.00 10.91
CA GLY A 162 -6.70 -16.41 12.21
C GLY A 162 -6.35 -15.44 13.35
N ARG A 163 -6.04 -14.17 13.05
CA ARG A 163 -5.57 -13.18 14.03
C ARG A 163 -6.06 -11.78 13.70
N TYR A 164 -5.99 -10.89 14.70
CA TYR A 164 -6.17 -9.47 14.49
C TYR A 164 -4.95 -8.86 13.76
N LEU A 165 -5.24 -8.09 12.72
CA LEU A 165 -4.33 -7.17 12.06
C LEU A 165 -4.37 -5.84 12.81
N ARG A 166 -3.20 -5.25 13.03
CA ARG A 166 -3.11 -4.00 13.76
C ARG A 166 -3.74 -2.87 12.97
N GLN A 167 -4.38 -1.96 13.70
CA GLN A 167 -4.79 -0.67 13.17
C GLN A 167 -3.62 0.05 12.49
N ILE A 168 -3.92 0.68 11.35
CA ILE A 168 -3.00 1.58 10.65
C ILE A 168 -3.08 2.95 11.31
N ASP A 169 -1.96 3.49 11.76
CA ASP A 169 -1.88 4.83 12.34
C ASP A 169 -1.14 5.76 11.38
N TRP A 170 -1.86 6.57 10.62
CA TRP A 170 -1.24 7.54 9.70
C TRP A 170 -0.90 8.89 10.35
N GLY A 171 -1.00 8.97 11.68
CA GLY A 171 -0.68 10.16 12.45
C GLY A 171 0.81 10.47 12.56
N PRO A 172 1.18 11.64 13.11
CA PRO A 172 2.57 12.12 13.20
C PRO A 172 3.47 11.28 14.12
N THR A 173 2.91 10.37 14.91
CA THR A 173 3.63 9.45 15.80
C THR A 173 3.31 7.99 15.50
N GLY A 174 2.64 7.73 14.39
CA GLY A 174 2.17 6.41 13.97
C GLY A 174 3.17 5.68 13.09
N ASP A 175 2.66 5.12 12.00
CA ASP A 175 3.40 4.31 11.05
C ASP A 175 4.40 5.13 10.22
N ILE A 176 5.58 4.54 10.01
CA ILE A 176 6.55 5.02 9.03
C ILE A 176 5.95 4.90 7.63
N HIS A 177 6.35 5.81 6.73
CA HIS A 177 5.72 6.02 5.42
C HIS A 177 4.30 6.60 5.50
N GLY A 178 3.78 6.81 6.71
CA GLY A 178 2.62 7.65 6.98
C GLY A 178 3.02 9.02 7.53
N GLY A 179 2.27 9.50 8.52
CA GLY A 179 2.54 10.79 9.15
C GLY A 179 3.80 10.81 10.01
N SER A 180 4.27 9.65 10.50
CA SER A 180 5.49 9.61 11.31
C SER A 180 6.71 9.98 10.47
N PRO A 181 7.55 10.94 10.92
CA PRO A 181 8.77 11.27 10.22
C PRO A 181 9.73 10.08 10.24
N ARG A 182 10.60 10.02 9.24
CA ARG A 182 11.77 9.13 9.29
C ARG A 182 12.61 9.40 10.54
N TYR A 183 13.32 8.38 11.01
CA TYR A 183 14.13 8.48 12.22
C TYR A 183 15.34 9.42 12.04
N GLU A 184 15.53 10.39 12.94
CA GLU A 184 16.62 11.38 12.89
C GLU A 184 18.02 10.76 13.13
N GLY A 185 18.14 9.50 13.53
CA GLY A 185 19.43 8.78 13.63
C GLY A 185 19.93 8.20 12.31
N ASP A 186 19.11 8.20 11.27
CA ASP A 186 19.37 7.55 9.98
C ASP A 186 20.15 8.44 8.99
N TYR A 187 20.53 9.66 9.43
CA TYR A 187 21.32 10.61 8.62
C TYR A 187 22.73 10.12 8.31
N VAL A 188 23.26 9.17 9.08
CA VAL A 188 24.64 8.68 8.90
C VAL A 188 24.61 7.41 8.08
N SER A 189 24.10 7.54 6.85
CA SER A 189 24.09 6.57 5.75
C SER A 189 23.30 5.28 6.00
N GLY A 190 22.22 5.04 5.24
CA GLY A 190 22.24 4.02 4.17
C GLY A 190 21.06 3.05 4.01
N ALA A 191 19.81 3.43 4.21
CA ALA A 191 18.82 3.02 3.21
C ALA A 191 18.83 4.10 2.13
N GLU A 192 19.78 4.03 1.16
CA GLU A 192 19.76 5.04 0.10
C GLU A 192 18.46 4.85 -0.68
N LEU A 193 17.72 5.92 -0.88
CA LEU A 193 16.52 5.83 -1.69
C LEU A 193 16.94 5.57 -3.14
N ARG A 194 16.11 4.81 -3.85
CA ARG A 194 16.21 4.68 -5.30
C ARG A 194 15.41 5.82 -5.93
N PRO A 195 15.80 6.32 -7.12
CA PRO A 195 14.90 7.12 -7.94
C PRO A 195 13.52 6.46 -8.08
N PRO A 196 12.41 7.25 -8.10
CA PRO A 196 12.38 8.71 -8.09
C PRO A 196 12.52 9.35 -6.69
N TYR A 197 12.47 8.55 -5.62
CA TYR A 197 12.51 9.03 -4.23
C TYR A 197 13.87 9.64 -3.83
N LEU A 198 14.95 9.29 -4.54
CA LEU A 198 16.26 9.94 -4.35
C LEU A 198 16.31 11.34 -4.95
N ASP A 199 15.71 11.52 -6.12
CA ASP A 199 15.96 12.67 -6.99
C ASP A 199 15.11 13.88 -6.60
N ASN A 200 13.97 13.64 -5.93
CA ASN A 200 12.89 14.61 -5.80
C ASN A 200 12.94 15.60 -4.63
N ASN A 201 14.10 15.87 -4.03
CA ASN A 201 14.16 16.97 -3.05
C ASN A 201 15.53 17.61 -2.76
N GLY A 202 16.41 17.72 -3.76
CA GLY A 202 17.60 18.58 -3.67
C GLY A 202 18.56 18.27 -2.50
N GLY A 203 18.57 17.02 -2.02
CA GLY A 203 19.41 16.56 -0.93
C GLY A 203 18.86 16.79 0.49
N THR A 204 17.71 17.45 0.65
CA THR A 204 16.96 17.42 1.91
C THR A 204 16.04 16.23 1.84
N SER A 205 16.45 15.05 2.33
CA SER A 205 15.53 13.91 2.44
C SER A 205 14.24 14.43 3.10
N PRO A 206 13.06 14.38 2.48
CA PRO A 206 11.79 14.77 3.11
C PRO A 206 11.19 13.58 3.85
N ASN A 207 10.13 13.80 4.64
CA ASN A 207 9.28 12.67 5.04
C ASN A 207 8.48 12.22 3.82
N TYR A 208 8.68 10.99 3.35
CA TYR A 208 7.89 10.44 2.25
C TYR A 208 6.64 9.77 2.82
N VAL A 209 5.49 10.37 2.55
CA VAL A 209 4.20 9.73 2.79
C VAL A 209 3.90 8.88 1.57
N LEU A 210 3.65 7.59 1.75
CA LEU A 210 3.27 6.66 0.68
C LEU A 210 1.76 6.49 0.63
N ALA A 211 1.24 6.08 -0.52
CA ALA A 211 -0.13 5.62 -0.67
C ALA A 211 -0.21 4.14 -0.27
N CYS A 212 -1.32 3.69 0.31
CA CYS A 212 -1.56 2.28 0.59
C CYS A 212 -1.40 1.45 -0.70
N VAL A 213 -1.80 2.01 -1.84
CA VAL A 213 -1.71 1.38 -3.17
C VAL A 213 -0.32 1.48 -3.81
N ASP A 214 0.67 2.09 -3.18
CA ASP A 214 2.06 1.96 -3.62
C ASP A 214 2.59 0.55 -3.31
N CYS A 215 2.04 -0.08 -2.27
CA CYS A 215 2.46 -1.39 -1.77
C CYS A 215 1.40 -2.48 -1.93
N HIS A 216 0.11 -2.13 -1.80
CA HIS A 216 -1.00 -3.08 -1.70
C HIS A 216 -1.95 -3.05 -2.89
N GLU A 217 -2.54 -4.21 -3.20
CA GLU A 217 -3.58 -4.42 -4.19
C GLU A 217 -4.95 -4.45 -3.49
N PRO A 218 -5.78 -3.39 -3.64
CA PRO A 218 -7.03 -3.28 -2.89
C PRO A 218 -8.06 -4.36 -3.28
N HIS A 219 -7.94 -4.92 -4.50
CA HIS A 219 -8.87 -5.91 -5.05
C HIS A 219 -8.39 -7.36 -4.90
N GLY A 220 -7.18 -7.58 -4.38
CA GLY A 220 -6.57 -8.91 -4.30
C GLY A 220 -5.31 -9.06 -5.14
N THR A 221 -4.46 -10.00 -4.72
CA THR A 221 -3.19 -10.34 -5.37
C THR A 221 -3.09 -11.85 -5.56
N ILE A 222 -2.32 -12.25 -6.57
CA ILE A 222 -1.88 -13.65 -6.78
C ILE A 222 -0.44 -13.85 -6.29
N LEU A 223 0.14 -12.87 -5.59
CA LEU A 223 1.41 -13.07 -4.91
C LEU A 223 1.22 -13.93 -3.66
N TYR A 224 2.16 -14.84 -3.44
CA TYR A 224 2.18 -15.75 -2.30
C TYR A 224 3.43 -15.53 -1.46
N ASN A 225 3.30 -15.61 -0.15
CA ASN A 225 4.42 -15.78 0.76
C ASN A 225 4.78 -17.27 0.89
N TYR A 226 5.98 -17.56 1.39
CA TYR A 226 6.41 -18.93 1.70
C TYR A 226 5.40 -19.62 2.62
N GLY A 227 5.10 -20.89 2.32
CA GLY A 227 4.02 -21.65 2.97
C GLY A 227 2.68 -21.58 2.26
N GLY A 228 2.53 -20.75 1.22
CA GLY A 228 1.25 -20.61 0.49
C GLY A 228 0.25 -19.67 1.17
N TYR A 229 0.71 -18.92 2.18
CA TYR A 229 -0.04 -17.81 2.76
C TYR A 229 -0.09 -16.64 1.78
N PRO A 230 -1.18 -15.86 1.75
CA PRO A 230 -1.23 -14.69 0.92
C PRO A 230 -0.29 -13.59 1.42
N SER A 231 0.13 -12.75 0.48
CA SER A 231 1.22 -11.80 0.66
C SER A 231 0.79 -10.45 1.24
N TYR A 232 -0.15 -10.39 2.19
CA TYR A 232 -0.71 -9.13 2.70
C TYR A 232 -1.16 -8.20 1.57
N LEU A 233 -1.73 -8.77 0.50
CA LEU A 233 -2.11 -8.04 -0.70
C LEU A 233 -0.97 -7.28 -1.41
N TYR A 234 0.30 -7.64 -1.27
CA TYR A 234 1.35 -6.91 -1.98
C TYR A 234 1.15 -6.87 -3.51
N ARG A 235 1.53 -5.74 -4.09
CA ARG A 235 1.56 -5.51 -5.54
C ARG A 235 2.58 -6.38 -6.23
N ARG A 236 2.25 -6.87 -7.43
CA ARG A 236 3.20 -7.65 -8.25
C ARG A 236 4.25 -6.81 -8.96
N ALA A 237 4.05 -5.49 -9.08
CA ALA A 237 5.05 -4.58 -9.63
C ALA A 237 4.96 -3.22 -8.95
N VAL A 238 6.13 -2.69 -8.58
CA VAL A 238 6.30 -1.42 -7.88
C VAL A 238 7.58 -0.75 -8.37
N ASN A 239 7.52 0.57 -8.57
CA ASN A 239 8.63 1.41 -8.99
C ASN A 239 9.33 0.95 -10.29
N GLY A 240 8.53 0.73 -11.33
CA GLY A 240 9.05 0.37 -12.67
C GLY A 240 9.40 -1.10 -12.87
N GLU A 241 9.35 -1.93 -11.81
CA GLU A 241 9.84 -3.31 -11.84
C GLU A 241 8.86 -4.30 -11.20
N GLU A 242 8.91 -5.56 -11.64
CA GLU A 242 8.15 -6.66 -11.06
C GLU A 242 8.78 -7.12 -9.73
N LEU A 243 7.95 -7.46 -8.74
CA LEU A 243 8.35 -8.17 -7.54
C LEU A 243 8.38 -9.67 -7.83
N GLY A 244 9.50 -10.34 -7.53
CA GLY A 244 9.62 -11.80 -7.60
C GLY A 244 9.31 -12.39 -8.98
N CYS A 245 10.32 -12.58 -9.82
CA CYS A 245 10.13 -13.18 -11.14
C CYS A 245 9.79 -14.68 -11.09
N GLU A 246 8.72 -15.05 -11.80
CA GLU A 246 8.37 -16.44 -12.12
C GLU A 246 9.39 -16.97 -13.16
N GLY A 247 10.24 -17.94 -12.77
CA GLY A 247 11.27 -18.53 -13.64
C GLY A 247 12.73 -18.22 -13.28
N CYS A 248 12.99 -17.49 -12.20
CA CYS A 248 14.35 -17.08 -11.81
C CYS A 248 15.23 -18.16 -11.15
N GLY A 249 14.84 -19.44 -11.14
CA GLY A 249 15.72 -20.55 -10.76
C GLY A 249 16.20 -20.58 -9.30
N TRP A 250 15.86 -19.58 -8.49
CA TRP A 250 16.08 -19.57 -7.05
C TRP A 250 14.74 -19.84 -6.39
N VAL A 251 14.67 -20.98 -5.71
CA VAL A 251 13.57 -21.28 -4.82
C VAL A 251 13.61 -20.22 -3.71
N LEU A 252 12.63 -19.32 -3.69
CA LEU A 252 12.42 -18.36 -2.61
C LEU A 252 11.99 -19.16 -1.37
N ASN A 253 12.98 -19.60 -0.60
CA ASN A 253 12.82 -20.55 0.49
C ASN A 253 12.51 -19.91 1.85
N ASP A 254 12.36 -18.59 1.94
CA ASP A 254 11.89 -17.95 3.18
C ASP A 254 10.77 -16.93 2.91
N ALA A 255 9.87 -16.79 3.89
CA ALA A 255 8.74 -15.86 3.85
C ALA A 255 9.15 -14.37 3.82
N ASP A 256 10.42 -14.08 4.10
CA ASP A 256 10.95 -12.73 4.26
C ASP A 256 11.32 -12.04 2.93
N TYR A 257 11.36 -12.78 1.81
CA TYR A 257 11.87 -12.23 0.55
C TYR A 257 10.85 -11.36 -0.22
N THR A 258 9.54 -11.58 -0.10
CA THR A 258 8.53 -10.77 -0.84
C THR A 258 8.36 -9.37 -0.25
N VAL A 259 8.32 -9.27 1.08
CA VAL A 259 8.34 -7.99 1.80
C VAL A 259 9.66 -7.27 1.53
N MET A 260 10.78 -8.00 1.56
CA MET A 260 12.08 -7.41 1.27
C MET A 260 12.17 -6.93 -0.17
N ASP A 261 11.74 -7.72 -1.15
CA ASP A 261 11.74 -7.34 -2.57
C ASP A 261 10.91 -6.09 -2.82
N LEU A 262 9.78 -5.94 -2.11
CA LEU A 262 8.96 -4.73 -2.09
C LEU A 262 9.75 -3.54 -1.56
N CYS A 263 10.36 -3.65 -0.37
CA CYS A 263 11.17 -2.58 0.21
C CYS A 263 12.34 -2.19 -0.72
N LEU A 264 12.99 -3.17 -1.35
CA LEU A 264 14.10 -2.98 -2.28
C LEU A 264 13.69 -2.34 -3.61
N ARG A 265 12.40 -2.18 -3.89
CA ARG A 265 11.95 -1.34 -5.02
C ARG A 265 12.25 0.13 -4.79
N CYS A 266 12.28 0.57 -3.53
CA CYS A 266 12.44 1.97 -3.16
C CYS A 266 13.74 2.23 -2.37
N HIS A 267 14.31 1.20 -1.74
CA HIS A 267 15.51 1.30 -0.92
C HIS A 267 16.70 0.53 -1.50
N THR A 268 17.92 1.03 -1.28
CA THR A 268 19.17 0.28 -1.42
C THR A 268 19.62 -0.22 -0.05
N VAL A 269 20.20 -1.42 0.00
CA VAL A 269 20.76 -2.02 1.23
C VAL A 269 22.20 -1.57 1.41
N GLY A 270 22.38 -0.35 1.93
CA GLY A 270 23.70 0.17 2.28
C GLY A 270 24.04 -0.06 3.75
N LYS A 271 23.14 0.35 4.65
CA LYS A 271 23.29 0.50 6.11
C LYS A 271 21.91 0.83 6.74
N HIS A 272 21.22 -0.20 7.19
CA HIS A 272 19.96 -0.11 7.94
C HIS A 272 20.25 -0.41 9.43
N CYS A 273 19.43 0.08 10.35
CA CYS A 273 19.48 -0.33 11.75
C CYS A 273 18.71 -1.65 11.95
N GLY A 274 19.28 -2.64 12.64
CA GLY A 274 18.76 -4.00 12.63
C GLY A 274 19.31 -4.84 11.47
N SER A 275 19.07 -6.14 11.50
CA SER A 275 19.47 -7.01 10.38
C SER A 275 18.55 -6.76 9.17
N GLN A 276 19.02 -7.06 7.95
CA GLN A 276 18.20 -6.95 6.73
C GLN A 276 16.87 -7.74 6.86
N TRP A 277 16.77 -8.69 7.79
CA TRP A 277 15.60 -9.52 8.02
C TRP A 277 14.56 -8.90 8.99
N GLU A 278 14.81 -7.70 9.52
CA GLU A 278 13.98 -7.08 10.56
C GLU A 278 13.18 -5.88 10.08
N CYS A 279 13.05 -5.64 8.77
CA CYS A 279 12.24 -4.53 8.24
C CYS A 279 10.84 -4.51 8.84
N ALA A 280 10.22 -5.69 8.95
CA ALA A 280 8.87 -5.83 9.48
C ALA A 280 8.76 -5.45 10.97
N THR A 281 9.87 -5.49 11.72
CA THR A 281 9.91 -5.06 13.12
C THR A 281 9.76 -3.55 13.25
N CYS A 282 10.22 -2.78 12.26
CA CYS A 282 10.27 -1.32 12.30
C CYS A 282 9.28 -0.63 11.35
N HIS A 283 8.91 -1.26 10.24
CA HIS A 283 8.19 -0.65 9.12
C HIS A 283 6.81 -1.28 8.86
N MET A 284 6.29 -2.12 9.77
CA MET A 284 4.90 -2.60 9.70
C MET A 284 3.94 -1.71 10.49
N HIS A 285 2.66 -1.80 10.13
CA HIS A 285 1.56 -1.11 10.80
C HIS A 285 1.47 -1.38 12.30
N GLY A 286 1.24 -0.33 13.07
CA GLY A 286 1.20 -0.32 14.53
C GLY A 286 2.58 -0.46 15.18
N HIS A 287 3.64 0.04 14.53
CA HIS A 287 4.96 0.19 15.13
C HIS A 287 5.08 1.56 15.82
N THR A 288 5.39 1.58 17.11
CA THR A 288 5.63 2.82 17.87
C THR A 288 7.13 3.14 17.93
N ALA A 289 7.51 4.39 17.66
CA ALA A 289 8.89 4.88 17.66
C ALA A 289 9.71 4.57 18.94
N GLU A 290 9.07 4.26 20.07
CA GLU A 290 9.73 3.80 21.31
C GLU A 290 10.47 2.46 21.17
N ARG A 291 10.18 1.67 20.13
CA ARG A 291 10.89 0.42 19.79
C ARG A 291 11.76 0.56 18.55
N GLY A 292 12.36 1.74 18.34
CA GLY A 292 13.28 1.99 17.24
C GLY A 292 14.24 0.82 17.01
N CYS A 293 14.56 0.53 15.76
CA CYS A 293 15.33 -0.64 15.37
C CYS A 293 16.59 -0.83 16.24
N VAL A 294 16.53 -1.74 17.20
CA VAL A 294 17.60 -1.97 18.17
C VAL A 294 18.66 -2.86 17.51
N GLY A 295 19.45 -2.27 16.61
CA GLY A 295 20.47 -3.01 15.88
C GLY A 295 21.59 -2.11 15.37
N GLY A 296 22.49 -1.75 16.27
CA GLY A 296 23.82 -1.25 15.95
C GLY A 296 24.83 -1.89 16.91
N PRO A 297 26.03 -2.28 16.44
CA PRO A 297 26.89 -3.21 17.15
C PRO A 297 27.52 -2.58 18.40
N SER A 298 27.55 -3.36 19.48
CA SER A 298 28.39 -3.18 20.67
C SER A 298 28.28 -1.86 21.46
N GLY A 299 27.57 -1.94 22.59
CA GLY A 299 28.08 -1.38 23.84
C GLY A 299 27.48 -0.05 24.31
N LEU A 300 26.86 -0.13 25.50
CA LEU A 300 26.61 0.98 26.45
C LEU A 300 25.51 1.94 25.96
N TRP A 301 24.39 2.13 26.64
CA TRP A 301 24.29 2.54 28.04
C TRP A 301 22.91 2.21 28.62
N ASN A 302 22.93 1.66 29.84
CA ASN A 302 21.89 1.88 30.82
C ASN A 302 21.43 3.34 30.81
N LYS A 303 20.13 3.57 30.61
CA LYS A 303 19.40 4.57 31.39
C LYS A 303 18.04 3.99 31.80
N LYS A 304 18.02 3.46 33.02
CA LYS A 304 16.95 3.81 33.98
C LYS A 304 16.82 5.33 34.03
N VAL A 305 15.66 5.80 34.53
CA VAL A 305 15.28 7.15 35.01
C VAL A 305 14.10 7.65 34.15
N PHE A 306 12.85 7.73 34.59
CA PHE A 306 12.16 7.49 35.88
C PHE A 306 10.83 6.78 35.61
#